data_AF-A0A7J2R3G5-F1
#
_entry.id   AF-A0A7J2R3G5-F1
#
_cell.length_a   1.000
_cell.length_b   1.000
_cell.length_c   1.000
_cell.angle_alpha   90.00
_cell.angle_beta   90.00
_cell.angle_gamma   90.00
#
_symmetry.space_group_name_H-M   'P 1'
#
loop_
_entity.id
_entity.type
_entity.pdbx_description
1 polymer ?
#
loop_
_entity_poly.entity_id
_entity_poly.type
_entity_poly.pdbx_seq_one_letter_code
_entity_poly.pdbx_strand_id
1 'polypeptide(L)'
;MNIIADIIGWVGNIFFIAGAILISRKKISGFYNNAIGNLFYVFFGVMAGTPSIVILSVFLIGTNIYGIKYWKKNKRQDMLAKKYQRRDYAKITRNN
;
A
#
# COMPACT_ATOMS: atom_id res chain seq x y z
N MET A 1 29.76 -4.87 -12.53
CA MET A 1 28.39 -5.19 -12.06
C MET A 1 28.43 -5.21 -10.53
N ASN A 2 27.60 -4.40 -9.88
CA ASN A 2 27.67 -4.21 -8.43
C ASN A 2 26.78 -5.24 -7.73
N ILE A 3 27.38 -6.30 -7.18
CA ILE A 3 26.65 -7.40 -6.53
C ILE A 3 25.71 -6.91 -5.42
N ILE A 4 26.08 -5.84 -4.73
CA ILE A 4 25.26 -5.24 -3.66
C ILE A 4 24.00 -4.61 -4.26
N ALA A 5 24.13 -3.92 -5.41
CA ALA A 5 23.00 -3.36 -6.11
C ALA A 5 22.02 -4.47 -6.56
N ASP A 6 22.53 -5.58 -7.10
CA ASP A 6 21.69 -6.70 -7.53
C ASP A 6 20.92 -7.31 -6.37
N ILE A 7 21.56 -7.53 -5.22
CA ILE A 7 20.90 -8.03 -4.00
C ILE A 7 19.79 -7.07 -3.56
N ILE A 8 20.05 -5.77 -3.54
CA ILE A 8 19.05 -4.74 -3.19
C ILE A 8 17.88 -4.76 -4.17
N GLY A 9 18.16 -4.87 -5.47
CA GLY A 9 17.14 -4.98 -6.51
C GLY A 9 16.23 -6.20 -6.32
N TRP A 10 16.80 -7.36 -6.01
CA TRP A 10 16.05 -8.58 -5.72
C TRP A 10 15.21 -8.47 -4.45
N VAL A 11 15.72 -7.86 -3.39
CA VAL A 11 14.94 -7.57 -2.17
C VAL A 11 13.76 -6.64 -2.52
N GLY A 12 14.00 -5.61 -3.33
CA GLY A 12 12.96 -4.73 -3.86
C GLY A 12 11.86 -5.51 -4.62
N ASN A 13 12.25 -6.42 -5.52
CA ASN A 13 11.33 -7.29 -6.27
C ASN A 13 10.43 -8.11 -5.33
N ILE A 14 11.00 -8.74 -4.29
CA ILE A 14 10.26 -9.56 -3.33
C ILE A 14 9.18 -8.73 -2.63
N PHE A 15 9.55 -7.55 -2.12
CA PHE A 15 8.60 -6.65 -1.46
C PHE A 15 7.51 -6.15 -2.41
N PHE A 16 7.87 -5.81 -3.65
CA PHE A 16 6.93 -5.31 -4.66
C PHE A 16 5.92 -6.40 -5.08
N ILE A 17 6.37 -7.63 -5.32
CA ILE A 17 5.49 -8.75 -5.65
C ILE A 17 4.59 -9.09 -4.47
N ALA A 18 5.14 -9.19 -3.26
CA ALA A 18 4.35 -9.44 -2.05
C ALA A 18 3.31 -8.33 -1.81
N GLY A 19 3.69 -7.08 -2.05
CA GLY A 19 2.80 -5.92 -1.98
C GLY A 19 1.65 -6.02 -2.97
N ALA A 20 1.94 -6.31 -4.24
CA ALA A 20 0.94 -6.50 -5.29
C ALA A 20 -0.06 -7.65 -4.95
N ILE A 21 0.43 -8.79 -4.46
CA ILE A 21 -0.41 -9.92 -4.03
C ILE A 21 -1.33 -9.51 -2.86
N LEU A 22 -0.83 -8.73 -1.91
CA LEU A 22 -1.64 -8.27 -0.78
C LEU A 22 -2.68 -7.24 -1.20
N ILE A 23 -2.34 -6.33 -2.13
CA ILE A 23 -3.29 -5.36 -2.70
C ILE A 23 -4.42 -6.09 -3.43
N SER A 24 -4.11 -7.09 -4.27
CA SER A 24 -5.14 -7.87 -4.97
C SER A 24 -6.05 -8.64 -4.01
N ARG A 25 -5.52 -9.06 -2.84
CA ARG A 25 -6.28 -9.66 -1.74
C ARG A 25 -7.00 -8.63 -0.85
N LYS A 26 -7.10 -7.37 -1.26
CA LYS A 26 -7.74 -6.26 -0.52
C LYS A 26 -7.15 -6.07 0.88
N LYS A 27 -5.83 -6.29 1.05
CA LYS A 27 -5.13 -6.08 2.32
C LYS A 27 -4.32 -4.78 2.27
N ILE A 28 -4.58 -3.89 3.23
CA ILE A 28 -3.85 -2.61 3.34
C ILE A 28 -2.34 -2.80 3.53
N SER A 29 -1.92 -3.94 4.11
CA SER A 29 -0.50 -4.32 4.24
C SER A 29 0.24 -4.29 2.90
N GLY A 30 -0.45 -4.49 1.78
CA GLY A 30 0.16 -4.48 0.45
C GLY A 30 0.72 -3.12 0.04
N PHE A 31 0.07 -2.01 0.41
CA PHE A 31 0.60 -0.68 0.15
C PHE A 31 1.88 -0.39 0.95
N TYR A 32 1.97 -0.89 2.19
CA TYR A 32 3.20 -0.76 2.99
C TYR A 32 4.34 -1.56 2.37
N ASN A 33 4.09 -2.80 1.95
CA ASN A 33 5.10 -3.62 1.28
C ASN A 33 5.58 -2.99 -0.04
N ASN A 34 4.66 -2.47 -0.86
CA ASN A 34 5.04 -1.76 -2.08
C ASN A 34 5.84 -0.49 -1.79
N ALA A 35 5.51 0.28 -0.76
CA ALA A 35 6.30 1.45 -0.37
C ALA A 35 7.73 1.07 0.04
N ILE A 36 7.89 -0.02 0.81
CA ILE A 36 9.19 -0.56 1.20
C ILE A 36 9.97 -1.06 -0.03
N GLY A 37 9.32 -1.78 -0.95
CA GLY A 37 9.94 -2.24 -2.20
C GLY A 37 10.46 -1.07 -3.04
N ASN A 38 9.67 -0.01 -3.18
CA ASN A 38 10.12 1.21 -3.88
C ASN A 38 11.25 1.94 -3.15
N LEU A 39 11.34 1.86 -1.81
CA LEU A 39 12.48 2.39 -1.09
C LEU A 39 13.78 1.65 -1.45
N PHE A 40 13.74 0.32 -1.57
CA PHE A 40 14.87 -0.46 -2.11
C PHE A 40 15.21 -0.08 -3.55
N TYR A 41 14.21 0.18 -4.40
CA TYR A 41 14.47 0.62 -5.78
C TYR A 41 15.08 2.03 -5.88
N VAL A 42 14.81 2.93 -4.93
CA VAL A 42 15.53 4.21 -4.86
C VAL A 42 17.02 3.96 -4.65
N PHE A 43 17.38 3.12 -3.68
CA PHE A 43 18.79 2.78 -3.44
C PHE A 43 19.43 2.07 -4.63
N PHE A 44 18.72 1.10 -5.22
CA PHE A 44 19.15 0.41 -6.43
C PHE A 44 19.41 1.39 -7.58
N GLY A 45 18.47 2.29 -7.86
CA GLY A 45 18.58 3.26 -8.96
C GLY A 45 19.76 4.22 -8.80
N VAL A 46 20.05 4.66 -7.57
CA VAL A 46 21.23 5.48 -7.27
C VAL A 46 22.52 4.68 -7.54
N MET A 47 22.60 3.43 -7.07
CA MET A 47 23.78 2.58 -7.26
C MET A 47 24.01 2.15 -8.71
N ALA A 48 22.93 1.97 -9.46
CA ALA A 48 22.94 1.57 -10.86
C ALA A 48 23.04 2.76 -11.84
N GLY A 49 23.06 4.01 -11.33
CA GLY A 49 23.10 5.21 -12.17
C GLY A 49 21.86 5.37 -13.06
N THR A 50 20.70 4.89 -12.61
CA THR A 50 19.44 4.93 -13.35
C THR A 50 18.45 5.91 -12.72
N PRO A 51 18.54 7.22 -13.05
CA PRO A 51 17.69 8.25 -12.43
C PRO A 51 16.20 8.06 -12.72
N SER A 52 15.85 7.42 -13.85
CA SER A 52 14.47 7.07 -14.18
C SER A 52 13.81 6.16 -13.13
N ILE A 53 14.55 5.17 -12.62
CA ILE A 53 14.07 4.25 -11.58
C ILE A 53 13.90 4.99 -10.25
N VAL A 54 14.82 5.91 -9.92
CA VAL A 54 14.73 6.71 -8.69
C VAL A 54 13.47 7.57 -8.70
N ILE A 55 13.23 8.32 -9.78
CA ILE A 55 12.06 9.21 -9.91
C ILE A 55 10.77 8.41 -9.86
N LEU A 56 10.69 7.30 -10.61
CA LEU A 56 9.53 6.41 -10.61
C LEU A 56 9.23 5.88 -9.20
N SER A 57 10.27 5.41 -8.49
CA SER A 57 10.13 4.82 -7.17
C SER A 57 9.67 5.84 -6.13
N VAL A 58 10.21 7.07 -6.17
CA VAL A 58 9.75 8.18 -5.31
C VAL A 58 8.26 8.47 -5.54
N PHE A 59 7.83 8.55 -6.80
CA PHE A 59 6.43 8.79 -7.12
C PHE A 59 5.52 7.65 -6.65
N LEU A 60 5.96 6.40 -6.81
CA LEU A 60 5.25 5.22 -6.34
C LEU A 60 5.16 5.15 -4.82
N ILE A 61 6.18 5.59 -4.06
CA ILE A 61 6.08 5.75 -2.61
C ILE A 61 4.94 6.72 -2.26
N GLY A 62 4.88 7.88 -2.93
CA GLY A 62 3.80 8.85 -2.75
C GLY A 62 2.42 8.24 -3.03
N THR A 63 2.30 7.50 -4.13
CA THR A 63 1.06 6.80 -4.52
C THR A 63 0.64 5.76 -3.48
N ASN A 64 1.58 4.98 -2.94
CA ASN A 64 1.28 3.99 -1.91
C ASN A 64 0.85 4.65 -0.59
N ILE A 65 1.48 5.76 -0.18
CA ILE A 65 1.08 6.56 0.98
C ILE A 65 -0.34 7.09 0.80
N TYR A 66 -0.66 7.61 -0.39
CA TYR A 66 -2.01 8.05 -0.72
C TYR A 66 -3.01 6.88 -0.65
N GLY A 67 -2.66 5.72 -1.22
CA GLY A 67 -3.46 4.49 -1.15
C GLY A 67 -3.77 4.07 0.29
N ILE A 68 -2.80 4.16 1.20
CA ILE A 68 -3.01 3.89 2.64
C ILE A 68 -4.03 4.84 3.25
N LYS A 69 -3.91 6.16 2.98
CA LYS A 69 -4.85 7.17 3.49
C LYS A 69 -6.25 6.94 2.94
N TYR A 70 -6.37 6.70 1.64
CA TYR A 70 -7.65 6.42 0.98
C TYR A 70 -8.32 5.15 1.53
N TRP A 71 -7.56 4.07 1.68
CA TRP A 71 -8.07 2.81 2.23
C TRP A 71 -8.63 2.96 3.65
N LYS A 72 -7.90 3.68 4.53
CA LYS A 72 -8.34 3.95 5.91
C LYS A 72 -9.62 4.79 5.94
N LYS A 73 -9.75 5.77 5.05
CA LYS A 73 -10.96 6.61 4.94
C LYS A 73 -12.18 5.78 4.54
N ASN A 74 -12.07 4.95 3.50
CA ASN A 74 -13.19 4.15 3.01
C ASN A 74 -13.63 3.11 4.06
N LYS A 75 -12.69 2.40 4.70
CA LYS A 75 -13.02 1.45 5.78
C LYS A 75 -13.75 2.12 6.94
N ARG A 76 -13.42 3.37 7.26
CA ARG A 76 -14.13 4.15 8.28
C ARG A 76 -15.56 4.48 7.85
N GLN A 77 -15.77 4.87 6.59
CA GLN A 77 -17.10 5.14 6.06
C GLN A 77 -17.97 3.88 6.09
N ASP A 78 -17.44 2.73 5.69
CA ASP A 78 -18.15 1.44 5.73
C ASP A 78 -18.57 1.05 7.16
N MET A 79 -17.67 1.26 8.14
CA MET A 79 -17.98 1.01 9.55
C MET A 79 -19.07 1.95 10.08
N LEU A 80 -19.03 3.23 9.70
CA LEU A 80 -20.06 4.21 10.10
C LEU A 80 -21.41 3.84 9.51
N ALA A 81 -21.48 3.52 8.21
CA ALA A 81 -22.70 3.09 7.54
C ALA A 81 -23.33 1.88 8.24
N LYS A 82 -22.53 0.84 8.54
CA LYS A 82 -22.99 -0.33 9.32
C LYS A 82 -23.48 0.04 10.72
N LYS A 83 -22.83 0.98 11.41
CA LYS A 83 -23.22 1.45 12.75
C LYS A 83 -24.52 2.26 12.73
N TYR A 84 -24.78 3.03 11.67
CA TYR A 84 -26.05 3.75 11.49
C TYR A 84 -27.19 2.78 11.22
N GLN A 85 -27.03 1.87 10.24
CA GLN A 85 -28.04 0.85 9.95
C GLN A 85 -28.43 0.04 11.19
N ARG A 86 -27.46 -0.47 11.96
CA ARG A 86 -27.74 -1.21 13.21
C ARG A 86 -28.53 -0.40 14.23
N ARG A 87 -28.26 0.91 14.35
CA ARG A 87 -28.97 1.79 15.28
C ARG A 87 -30.41 2.01 14.85
N ASP A 88 -30.67 2.17 13.55
CA ASP A 88 -32.02 2.37 13.02
C ASP A 88 -32.86 1.10 13.15
N TYR A 89 -32.29 -0.07 12.83
CA TYR A 89 -32.96 -1.36 13.08
C TYR A 89 -33.32 -1.55 14.55
N ALA A 90 -32.41 -1.26 15.49
CA ALA A 90 -32.67 -1.40 16.92
C ALA A 90 -33.79 -0.47 17.44
N LYS A 91 -33.97 0.69 16.82
CA LYS A 91 -35.08 1.60 17.13
C LYS A 91 -36.42 1.02 16.66
N ILE A 92 -36.47 0.49 15.44
CA ILE A 92 -37.70 -0.12 14.88
C ILE A 92 -38.14 -1.29 15.76
N THR A 93 -37.22 -2.18 16.14
CA THR A 93 -37.55 -3.36 16.97
C THR A 93 -37.93 -3.03 18.42
N ARG A 94 -37.62 -1.84 18.93
CA ARG A 94 -38.05 -1.41 20.27
C ARG A 94 -39.43 -0.76 20.29
N ASN A 95 -39.92 -0.31 19.14
CA ASN A 95 -41.20 0.38 19.00
C ASN A 95 -42.32 -0.54 18.46
N ASN A 96 -42.00 -1.80 18.15
CA ASN A 96 -42.95 -2.89 17.86
C ASN A 96 -43.05 -3.80 19.07
#